data_AF-A0A7K8AVU6-F1
#
_entry.id   AF-A0A7K8AVU6-F1
#
_cell.length_a   1.000
_cell.length_b   1.000
_cell.length_c   1.000
_cell.angle_alpha   90.00
_cell.angle_beta   90.00
_cell.angle_gamma   90.00
#
_symmetry.space_group_name_H-M   'P 1'
#
loop_
_entity.id
_entity.type
_entity.pdbx_description
1 polymer ?
#
loop_
_entity_poly.entity_id
_entity_poly.type
_entity_poly.pdbx_seq_one_letter_code
_entity_poly.pdbx_strand_id
1 'polypeptide(L)'
;QLERGSALHTAARDGLSSVSPQDVPAERPRAVFHTSESDPAKHTEQHEGRLYNIPLEEVKAVFPHGLPHRFQQQIQTFNEARVMVRKPALELLAYLKGSNFAHPAVRYVIYGERGTGKTMTLCHVVHYCSRQGWLVLHVPDAHLWVKNCKELLQSSYNKERLDQPLQASVWLKNFKTSNERFLQEIKTQKKYTWGKRESTEEGRPLGEVVEQGLARVRSASDAVGVVLRELKRQSHRGSFRLLVAVDGVNALWGRTTLRKEDKSPV
;
A
#
# COMPACT_ATOMS: atom_id res chain seq x y z
N GLN A 1 -45.14 22.60 58.85
CA GLN A 1 -46.03 21.59 59.46
C GLN A 1 -47.42 22.19 59.62
N LEU A 2 -48.45 21.34 59.47
CA LEU A 2 -49.90 21.54 59.36
C LEU A 2 -50.38 21.98 57.96
N GLU A 3 -50.77 21.05 57.07
CA GLU A 3 -52.06 20.30 56.98
C GLU A 3 -53.15 21.19 56.32
N ARG A 4 -54.04 20.78 55.40
CA ARG A 4 -54.56 19.53 54.81
C ARG A 4 -55.29 20.01 53.53
N GLY A 5 -55.37 19.31 52.40
CA GLY A 5 -56.10 18.06 52.22
C GLY A 5 -57.10 18.23 51.06
N SER A 6 -57.04 17.29 50.13
CA SER A 6 -57.70 17.20 48.81
C SER A 6 -59.24 17.10 48.86
N ALA A 7 -59.90 17.49 47.77
CA ALA A 7 -61.18 16.90 47.34
C ALA A 7 -61.22 16.78 45.81
N LEU A 8 -61.44 15.54 45.35
CA LEU A 8 -61.57 15.10 43.96
C LEU A 8 -62.96 15.43 43.40
N HIS A 9 -63.04 15.72 42.09
CA HIS A 9 -64.22 15.37 41.31
C HIS A 9 -63.83 14.76 39.95
N THR A 10 -64.32 13.54 39.77
CA THR A 10 -64.29 12.66 38.61
C THR A 10 -65.34 13.05 37.57
N ALA A 11 -64.96 13.08 36.29
CA ALA A 11 -65.75 12.70 35.10
C ALA A 11 -64.88 12.95 33.85
N ALA A 12 -64.34 11.92 33.21
CA ALA A 12 -64.92 11.10 32.14
C ALA A 12 -64.76 11.75 30.74
N ARG A 13 -64.13 10.96 29.86
CA ARG A 13 -63.79 11.22 28.46
C ARG A 13 -65.04 11.46 27.61
N ASP A 14 -64.93 12.33 26.60
CA ASP A 14 -65.00 11.93 25.19
C ASP A 14 -64.98 13.15 24.26
N GLY A 15 -64.28 13.02 23.13
CA GLY A 15 -64.22 14.04 22.10
C GLY A 15 -63.01 13.88 21.20
N LEU A 16 -63.07 12.88 20.31
CA LEU A 16 -62.13 12.75 19.19
C LEU A 16 -62.15 14.05 18.37
N SER A 17 -60.99 14.67 18.19
CA SER A 17 -60.74 15.57 17.06
C SER A 17 -59.63 14.97 16.20
N SER A 18 -59.99 14.80 14.93
CA SER A 18 -59.22 14.23 13.83
C SER A 18 -57.88 14.97 13.65
N VAL A 19 -56.78 14.26 13.89
CA VAL A 19 -55.45 14.71 13.47
C VAL A 19 -55.32 14.45 11.97
N SER A 20 -55.30 15.54 11.19
CA SER A 20 -54.92 15.54 9.78
C SER A 20 -53.55 14.88 9.60
N PRO A 21 -53.30 14.10 8.54
CA PRO A 21 -51.97 13.53 8.31
C PRO A 21 -51.02 14.66 7.89
N GLN A 22 -50.36 15.27 8.86
CA GLN A 22 -49.26 16.18 8.61
C GLN A 22 -48.03 15.36 8.20
N ASP A 23 -47.59 15.63 6.97
CA ASP A 23 -46.27 15.40 6.39
C ASP A 23 -45.32 14.49 7.18
N VAL A 24 -45.26 13.24 6.73
CA VAL A 24 -44.15 12.34 7.04
C VAL A 24 -42.88 13.04 6.55
N PRO A 25 -41.87 13.29 7.40
CA PRO A 25 -40.59 13.81 6.93
C PRO A 25 -40.06 12.82 5.90
N ALA A 26 -39.82 13.27 4.67
CA ALA A 26 -39.22 12.43 3.63
C ALA A 26 -38.02 11.69 4.21
N GLU A 27 -38.10 10.36 4.31
CA GLU A 27 -37.04 9.53 4.85
C GLU A 27 -35.77 9.87 4.09
N ARG A 28 -34.77 10.44 4.79
CA ARG A 28 -33.45 10.65 4.19
C ARG A 28 -33.00 9.28 3.66
N PRO A 29 -32.62 9.16 2.37
CA PRO A 29 -32.22 7.87 1.83
C PRO A 29 -31.10 7.31 2.70
N ARG A 30 -31.29 6.06 3.19
CA ARG A 30 -30.29 5.39 4.03
C ARG A 30 -28.94 5.44 3.33
N ALA A 31 -27.94 5.99 4.01
CA ALA A 31 -26.61 6.10 3.43
C ALA A 31 -26.07 4.70 3.12
N VAL A 32 -25.92 4.38 1.84
CA VAL A 32 -25.33 3.13 1.37
C VAL A 32 -23.82 3.31 1.36
N PHE A 33 -23.16 2.83 2.41
CA PHE A 33 -21.71 2.98 2.58
C PHE A 33 -20.90 1.93 1.81
N HIS A 34 -21.53 0.91 1.25
CA HIS A 34 -20.87 -0.20 0.56
C HIS A 34 -21.14 -0.16 -0.94
N THR A 35 -20.20 -0.67 -1.72
CA THR A 35 -20.40 -0.94 -3.15
C THR A 35 -20.32 -2.45 -3.40
N SER A 36 -21.19 -2.96 -4.29
CA SER A 36 -21.10 -4.33 -4.80
C SER A 36 -19.95 -4.49 -5.80
N GLU A 37 -19.48 -3.40 -6.40
CA GLU A 37 -18.31 -3.42 -7.27
C GLU A 37 -17.03 -3.53 -6.43
N SER A 38 -16.38 -4.69 -6.50
CA SER A 38 -15.11 -4.97 -5.83
C SER A 38 -13.90 -4.77 -6.75
N ASP A 39 -14.10 -4.70 -8.07
CA ASP A 39 -13.02 -4.56 -9.03
C ASP A 39 -12.57 -3.08 -9.12
N PRO A 40 -11.34 -2.75 -8.69
CA PRO A 40 -10.84 -1.39 -8.74
C PRO A 40 -10.76 -0.82 -10.17
N ALA A 41 -10.74 -1.66 -11.21
CA ALA A 41 -10.77 -1.22 -12.58
C ALA A 41 -12.12 -0.66 -13.03
N LYS A 42 -13.21 -1.05 -12.36
CA LYS A 42 -14.58 -0.67 -12.70
C LYS A 42 -15.13 0.46 -11.83
N HIS A 43 -14.35 0.96 -10.88
CA HIS A 43 -14.74 2.11 -10.09
C HIS A 43 -14.88 3.38 -10.95
N THR A 44 -15.91 4.16 -10.64
CA THR A 44 -16.35 5.38 -11.32
C THR A 44 -16.75 6.42 -10.27
N GLU A 45 -17.09 7.63 -10.68
CA GLU A 45 -17.58 8.70 -9.79
C GLU A 45 -18.82 8.29 -8.99
N GLN A 46 -19.65 7.39 -9.52
CA GLN A 46 -20.84 6.88 -8.80
C GLN A 46 -20.48 6.06 -7.55
N HIS A 47 -19.26 5.53 -7.50
CA HIS A 47 -18.76 4.73 -6.39
C HIS A 47 -18.05 5.57 -5.33
N GLU A 48 -17.87 6.87 -5.57
CA GLU A 48 -17.18 7.76 -4.65
C GLU A 48 -17.81 7.74 -3.25
N GLY A 49 -16.98 7.64 -2.21
CA GLY A 49 -17.40 7.59 -0.81
C GLY A 49 -17.89 6.21 -0.37
N ARG A 50 -18.01 5.24 -1.29
CA ARG A 50 -18.40 3.86 -0.96
C ARG A 50 -17.18 2.99 -0.66
N LEU A 51 -17.40 1.98 0.18
CA LEU A 51 -16.43 0.99 0.62
C LEU A 51 -16.55 -0.26 -0.27
N TYR A 52 -15.47 -0.60 -0.97
CA TYR A 52 -15.37 -1.87 -1.69
C TYR A 52 -14.60 -2.89 -0.86
N ASN A 53 -14.89 -4.17 -1.05
CA ASN A 53 -14.26 -5.26 -0.31
C ASN A 53 -13.06 -5.83 -1.07
N ILE A 54 -11.97 -6.08 -0.35
CA ILE A 54 -10.81 -6.84 -0.83
C ILE A 54 -10.80 -8.18 -0.09
N PRO A 55 -10.86 -9.32 -0.80
CA PRO A 55 -10.73 -10.64 -0.18
C PRO A 55 -9.45 -10.74 0.67
N LEU A 56 -9.52 -11.35 1.86
CA LEU A 56 -8.37 -11.41 2.78
C LEU A 56 -7.16 -12.16 2.19
N GLU A 57 -7.39 -13.12 1.30
CA GLU A 57 -6.34 -13.81 0.56
C GLU A 57 -5.58 -12.86 -0.37
N GLU A 58 -6.33 -11.99 -1.06
CA GLU A 58 -5.77 -10.96 -1.92
C GLU A 58 -5.04 -9.89 -1.12
N VAL A 59 -5.55 -9.51 0.06
CA VAL A 59 -4.83 -8.60 0.96
C VAL A 59 -3.44 -9.16 1.31
N LYS A 60 -3.33 -10.46 1.63
CA LYS A 60 -2.05 -11.10 1.96
C LYS A 60 -1.10 -11.14 0.76
N ALA A 61 -1.61 -11.38 -0.44
CA ALA A 61 -0.81 -11.45 -1.66
C ALA A 61 -0.34 -10.06 -2.13
N VAL A 62 -1.24 -9.09 -2.18
CA VAL A 62 -0.97 -7.73 -2.70
C VAL A 62 -0.27 -6.86 -1.67
N PHE A 63 -0.61 -7.03 -0.38
CA PHE A 63 -0.10 -6.21 0.71
C PHE A 63 0.53 -7.06 1.83
N PRO A 64 1.61 -7.82 1.55
CA PRO A 64 2.43 -8.41 2.61
C PRO A 64 3.05 -7.34 3.50
N HIS A 65 3.19 -6.11 2.98
CA HIS A 65 3.51 -4.89 3.74
C HIS A 65 2.73 -3.67 3.22
N GLY A 66 2.84 -2.57 3.96
CA GLY A 66 2.46 -1.24 3.50
C GLY A 66 1.04 -0.79 3.82
N LEU A 67 0.18 -1.68 4.30
CA LEU A 67 -1.04 -1.23 4.95
C LEU A 67 -0.71 -0.45 6.23
N PRO A 68 -1.37 0.70 6.49
CA PRO A 68 -1.21 1.41 7.74
C PRO A 68 -1.58 0.53 8.94
N HIS A 69 -0.83 0.62 10.04
CA HIS A 69 -1.04 -0.22 11.22
C HIS A 69 -2.49 -0.16 11.76
N ARG A 70 -3.08 1.03 11.82
CA ARG A 70 -4.48 1.20 12.24
C ARG A 70 -5.47 0.48 11.32
N PHE A 71 -5.18 0.43 10.02
CA PHE A 71 -6.01 -0.29 9.06
C PHE A 71 -5.84 -1.80 9.20
N GLN A 72 -4.62 -2.29 9.49
CA GLN A 72 -4.40 -3.71 9.82
C GLN A 72 -5.19 -4.13 11.06
N GLN A 73 -5.23 -3.31 12.12
CA GLN A 73 -6.05 -3.54 13.31
C GLN A 73 -7.54 -3.58 12.99
N GLN A 74 -8.01 -2.69 12.10
CA GLN A 74 -9.39 -2.68 11.63
C GLN A 74 -9.74 -3.97 10.88
N ILE A 75 -8.89 -4.43 9.97
CA ILE A 75 -9.09 -5.70 9.25
C ILE A 75 -9.16 -6.87 10.23
N GLN A 76 -8.26 -6.91 11.21
CA GLN A 76 -8.24 -7.96 12.23
C GLN A 76 -9.51 -7.96 13.09
N THR A 77 -10.03 -6.78 13.42
CA THR A 77 -11.22 -6.63 14.27
C THR A 77 -12.50 -7.00 13.52
N PHE A 78 -12.65 -6.55 12.27
CA PHE A 78 -13.87 -6.78 11.49
C PHE A 78 -13.83 -8.08 10.66
N ASN A 79 -12.66 -8.72 10.57
CA ASN A 79 -12.41 -9.88 9.71
C ASN A 79 -12.76 -9.61 8.23
N GLU A 80 -12.59 -8.38 7.79
CA GLU A 80 -12.87 -7.90 6.43
C GLU A 80 -11.96 -6.73 6.08
N ALA A 81 -11.58 -6.61 4.81
CA ALA A 81 -10.78 -5.50 4.34
C ALA A 81 -11.59 -4.63 3.39
N ARG A 82 -12.10 -3.51 3.93
CA ARG A 82 -12.90 -2.56 3.17
C ARG A 82 -12.15 -1.24 2.96
N VAL A 83 -12.01 -0.83 1.71
CA VAL A 83 -11.31 0.40 1.33
C VAL A 83 -12.31 1.35 0.68
N MET A 84 -12.23 2.64 1.04
CA MET A 84 -13.11 3.66 0.48
C MET A 84 -12.61 4.13 -0.89
N VAL A 85 -13.51 4.23 -1.87
CA VAL A 85 -13.23 4.86 -3.16
C VAL A 85 -13.23 6.38 -2.98
N ARG A 86 -12.14 7.04 -3.37
CA ARG A 86 -11.95 8.50 -3.18
C ARG A 86 -11.65 9.17 -4.51
N LYS A 87 -12.05 10.45 -4.66
CA LYS A 87 -11.77 11.25 -5.87
C LYS A 87 -10.30 11.19 -6.32
N PRO A 88 -9.28 11.39 -5.45
CA PRO A 88 -7.90 11.37 -5.89
C PRO A 88 -7.44 10.00 -6.41
N ALA A 89 -8.02 8.91 -5.90
CA ALA A 89 -7.74 7.57 -6.41
C ALA A 89 -8.35 7.41 -7.80
N LEU A 90 -9.62 7.79 -7.99
CA LEU A 90 -10.29 7.72 -9.29
C LEU A 90 -9.55 8.51 -10.37
N GLU A 91 -9.07 9.71 -10.03
CA GLU A 91 -8.28 10.56 -10.93
C GLU A 91 -6.96 9.86 -11.34
N LEU A 92 -6.20 9.34 -10.37
CA LEU A 92 -4.96 8.60 -10.65
C LEU A 92 -5.23 7.35 -11.49
N LEU A 93 -6.31 6.62 -11.21
CA LEU A 93 -6.71 5.45 -12.00
C LEU A 93 -7.05 5.83 -13.43
N ALA A 94 -7.70 6.98 -13.66
CA ALA A 94 -7.98 7.49 -15.00
C ALA A 94 -6.68 7.81 -15.76
N TYR A 95 -5.70 8.45 -15.11
CA TYR A 95 -4.38 8.69 -15.73
C TYR A 95 -3.63 7.41 -16.05
N LEU A 96 -3.68 6.41 -15.17
CA LEU A 96 -3.05 5.11 -15.42
C LEU A 96 -3.72 4.35 -16.57
N LYS A 97 -5.05 4.43 -16.70
CA LYS A 97 -5.79 3.85 -17.83
C LYS A 97 -5.43 4.50 -19.16
N GLY A 98 -5.25 5.83 -19.17
CA GLY A 98 -4.83 6.59 -20.36
C GLY A 98 -3.32 6.58 -20.63
N SER A 99 -2.52 5.86 -19.86
CA SER A 99 -1.07 5.91 -19.97
C SER A 99 -0.55 5.18 -21.21
N ASN A 100 0.33 5.84 -21.96
CA ASN A 100 1.04 5.24 -23.09
C ASN A 100 2.45 4.78 -22.65
N PHE A 101 2.67 3.46 -22.65
CA PHE A 101 3.93 2.85 -22.21
C PHE A 101 5.11 3.04 -23.17
N ALA A 102 4.88 3.61 -24.37
CA ALA A 102 5.97 4.02 -25.26
C ALA A 102 6.67 5.29 -24.78
N HIS A 103 6.00 6.11 -23.96
CA HIS A 103 6.56 7.32 -23.36
C HIS A 103 7.40 7.02 -22.12
N PRO A 104 8.30 7.94 -21.71
CA PRO A 104 9.03 7.79 -20.45
C PRO A 104 8.08 7.67 -19.25
N ALA A 105 8.56 6.99 -18.20
CA ALA A 105 7.77 6.76 -17.00
C ALA A 105 7.26 8.06 -16.37
N VAL A 106 5.92 8.17 -16.26
CA VAL A 106 5.24 9.31 -15.64
C VAL A 106 5.37 9.23 -14.12
N ARG A 107 5.57 10.37 -13.47
CA ARG A 107 5.75 10.48 -12.01
C ARG A 107 4.54 11.17 -11.40
N TYR A 108 3.88 10.50 -10.46
CA TYR A 108 2.75 11.05 -9.71
C TYR A 108 3.17 11.28 -8.25
N VAL A 109 2.66 12.35 -7.64
CA VAL A 109 2.92 12.68 -6.24
C VAL A 109 1.59 12.90 -5.53
N ILE A 110 1.33 12.09 -4.49
CA ILE A 110 0.16 12.24 -3.63
C ILE A 110 0.58 13.08 -2.42
N TYR A 111 0.10 14.32 -2.34
CA TYR A 111 0.40 15.25 -1.24
C TYR A 111 -0.87 15.69 -0.52
N GLY A 112 -0.71 16.29 0.66
CA GLY A 112 -1.82 16.73 1.51
C GLY A 112 -1.48 16.65 3.00
N GLU A 113 -2.36 17.18 3.84
CA GLU A 113 -2.15 17.26 5.29
C GLU A 113 -2.00 15.88 5.96
N ARG A 114 -1.49 15.86 7.20
CA ARG A 114 -1.33 14.63 7.97
C ARG A 114 -2.71 14.01 8.26
N GLY A 115 -2.84 12.70 8.02
CA GLY A 115 -4.10 11.98 8.29
C GLY A 115 -5.14 12.02 7.16
N THR A 116 -4.85 12.65 6.03
CA THR A 116 -5.79 12.77 4.88
C THR A 116 -5.94 11.51 4.02
N GLY A 117 -5.38 10.36 4.41
CA GLY A 117 -5.54 9.08 3.70
C GLY A 117 -4.68 8.90 2.45
N LYS A 118 -3.52 9.56 2.36
CA LYS A 118 -2.58 9.45 1.23
C LYS A 118 -2.13 8.00 0.98
N THR A 119 -1.64 7.32 2.03
CA THR A 119 -1.22 5.91 1.97
C THR A 119 -2.35 4.99 1.53
N MET A 120 -3.59 5.22 1.99
CA MET A 120 -4.74 4.42 1.56
C MET A 120 -5.09 4.64 0.09
N THR A 121 -4.91 5.87 -0.40
CA THR A 121 -5.08 6.21 -1.83
C THR A 121 -4.01 5.48 -2.66
N LEU A 122 -2.76 5.45 -2.20
CA LEU A 122 -1.68 4.69 -2.84
C LEU A 122 -1.98 3.17 -2.83
N CYS A 123 -2.47 2.63 -1.71
CA CYS A 123 -2.86 1.21 -1.62
C CYS A 123 -3.97 0.86 -2.60
N HIS A 124 -4.98 1.74 -2.78
CA HIS A 124 -6.03 1.52 -3.79
C HIS A 124 -5.44 1.42 -5.21
N VAL A 125 -4.51 2.30 -5.55
CA VAL A 125 -3.80 2.25 -6.85
C VAL A 125 -2.95 0.98 -6.99
N VAL A 126 -2.25 0.57 -5.92
CA VAL A 126 -1.47 -0.68 -5.91
C VAL A 126 -2.37 -1.91 -6.13
N HIS A 127 -3.53 -1.97 -5.48
CA HIS A 127 -4.51 -3.03 -5.67
C HIS A 127 -5.01 -3.09 -7.12
N TYR A 128 -5.32 -1.93 -7.71
CA TYR A 128 -5.67 -1.84 -9.13
C TYR A 128 -4.57 -2.42 -10.03
N CYS A 129 -3.33 -1.95 -9.89
CA CYS A 129 -2.24 -2.41 -10.74
C CYS A 129 -1.95 -3.91 -10.56
N SER A 130 -2.07 -4.43 -9.34
CA SER A 130 -1.92 -5.87 -9.09
C SER A 130 -2.99 -6.69 -9.81
N ARG A 131 -4.27 -6.29 -9.72
CA ARG A 131 -5.39 -6.91 -10.48
C ARG A 131 -5.21 -6.85 -11.99
N GLN A 132 -4.59 -5.80 -12.50
CA GLN A 132 -4.28 -5.63 -13.93
C GLN A 132 -3.03 -6.42 -14.37
N GLY A 133 -2.41 -7.21 -13.49
CA GLY A 133 -1.23 -8.00 -13.82
C GLY A 133 0.04 -7.17 -14.00
N TRP A 134 0.22 -6.09 -13.23
CA TRP A 134 1.45 -5.31 -13.23
C TRP A 134 2.40 -5.85 -12.16
N LEU A 135 3.70 -5.72 -12.41
CA LEU A 135 4.74 -5.94 -11.42
C LEU A 135 4.76 -4.75 -10.46
N VAL A 136 4.51 -5.01 -9.18
CA VAL A 136 4.39 -3.99 -8.14
C VAL A 136 5.67 -3.93 -7.32
N LEU A 137 6.37 -2.80 -7.42
CA LEU A 137 7.49 -2.46 -6.56
C LEU A 137 7.02 -1.48 -5.49
N HIS A 138 6.67 -2.03 -4.31
CA HIS A 138 6.13 -1.24 -3.21
C HIS A 138 7.15 -1.03 -2.09
N VAL A 139 7.41 0.23 -1.75
CA VAL A 139 8.18 0.66 -0.57
C VAL A 139 7.19 1.30 0.43
N PRO A 140 6.91 0.63 1.56
CA PRO A 140 5.80 1.00 2.45
C PRO A 140 6.07 2.23 3.32
N ASP A 141 7.34 2.50 3.65
CA ASP A 141 7.77 3.73 4.32
C ASP A 141 9.27 3.91 4.08
N ALA A 142 9.64 4.83 3.20
CA ALA A 142 11.04 5.14 2.93
C ALA A 142 11.75 5.77 4.14
N HIS A 143 11.02 6.32 5.12
CA HIS A 143 11.64 6.86 6.33
C HIS A 143 12.35 5.78 7.16
N LEU A 144 11.88 4.52 7.11
CA LEU A 144 12.51 3.40 7.81
C LEU A 144 13.93 3.11 7.30
N TRP A 145 14.26 3.51 6.07
CA TRP A 145 15.58 3.29 5.47
C TRP A 145 16.59 4.35 5.89
N VAL A 146 16.14 5.50 6.42
CA VAL A 146 17.01 6.64 6.75
C VAL A 146 17.08 6.94 8.24
N LYS A 147 16.37 6.17 9.07
CA LYS A 147 16.35 6.30 10.53
C LYS A 147 16.32 4.92 11.21
N ASN A 148 16.73 4.87 12.48
CA ASN A 148 16.61 3.68 13.34
C ASN A 148 17.18 2.38 12.75
N CYS A 149 18.26 2.46 11.96
CA CYS A 149 18.94 1.28 11.46
C CYS A 149 19.76 0.64 12.58
N LYS A 150 19.54 -0.66 12.83
CA LYS A 150 20.25 -1.41 13.88
C LYS A 150 21.67 -1.81 13.46
N GLU A 151 21.83 -2.13 12.19
CA GLU A 151 23.08 -2.65 11.63
C GLU A 151 23.35 -1.92 10.32
N LEU A 152 24.51 -1.28 10.23
CA LEU A 152 24.95 -0.55 9.05
C LEU A 152 26.33 -1.06 8.69
N LEU A 153 26.45 -1.69 7.52
CA LEU A 153 27.69 -2.30 7.07
C LEU A 153 28.30 -1.49 5.94
N GLN A 154 29.62 -1.47 5.83
CA GLN A 154 30.25 -0.96 4.61
C GLN A 154 29.97 -1.93 3.45
N SER A 155 29.54 -1.38 2.32
CA SER A 155 29.16 -2.20 1.17
C SER A 155 30.37 -2.90 0.54
N SER A 156 30.18 -4.17 0.20
CA SER A 156 31.22 -4.98 -0.44
C SER A 156 31.38 -4.63 -1.93
N TYR A 157 30.31 -4.16 -2.57
CA TYR A 157 30.29 -3.77 -3.98
C TYR A 157 30.84 -2.35 -4.20
N ASN A 158 30.54 -1.41 -3.29
CA ASN A 158 31.07 -0.05 -3.35
C ASN A 158 31.46 0.43 -1.94
N LYS A 159 32.77 0.62 -1.72
CA LYS A 159 33.32 1.02 -0.41
C LYS A 159 32.83 2.38 0.10
N GLU A 160 32.32 3.26 -0.76
CA GLU A 160 31.76 4.56 -0.36
C GLU A 160 30.31 4.44 0.12
N ARG A 161 29.67 3.29 -0.06
CA ARG A 161 28.27 3.04 0.30
C ARG A 161 28.14 2.24 1.57
N LEU A 162 26.96 2.36 2.18
CA LEU A 162 26.56 1.62 3.36
C LEU A 162 25.34 0.75 3.05
N ASP A 163 25.38 -0.47 3.55
CA ASP A 163 24.36 -1.50 3.34
C ASP A 163 23.53 -1.70 4.61
N GLN A 164 22.23 -1.92 4.41
CA GLN A 164 21.25 -2.19 5.48
C GLN A 164 20.64 -3.59 5.28
N PRO A 165 21.37 -4.65 5.66
CA PRO A 165 21.02 -6.02 5.28
C PRO A 165 19.68 -6.48 5.86
N LEU A 166 19.36 -6.10 7.11
CA LEU A 166 18.08 -6.41 7.75
C LEU A 166 16.89 -5.79 7.00
N GLN A 167 16.99 -4.51 6.64
CA GLN A 167 15.92 -3.82 5.94
C GLN A 167 15.74 -4.35 4.51
N ALA A 168 16.84 -4.66 3.84
CA ALA A 168 16.85 -5.25 2.50
C ALA A 168 16.21 -6.65 2.50
N SER A 169 16.54 -7.52 3.47
CA SER A 169 15.97 -8.87 3.56
C SER A 169 14.46 -8.87 3.82
N VAL A 170 13.98 -8.00 4.73
CA VAL A 170 12.53 -7.82 4.97
C VAL A 170 11.82 -7.38 3.69
N TRP A 171 12.40 -6.41 2.97
CA TRP A 171 11.83 -5.95 1.71
C TRP A 171 11.82 -7.04 0.63
N LEU A 172 12.92 -7.79 0.46
CA LEU A 172 13.02 -8.91 -0.49
C LEU A 172 11.98 -10.00 -0.21
N LYS A 173 11.75 -10.33 1.05
CA LYS A 173 10.76 -11.34 1.45
C LYS A 173 9.37 -10.95 0.98
N ASN A 174 8.99 -9.70 1.22
CA ASN A 174 7.68 -9.19 0.82
C ASN A 174 7.57 -8.99 -0.70
N PHE A 175 8.66 -8.54 -1.33
CA PHE A 175 8.73 -8.44 -2.80
C PHE A 175 8.53 -9.80 -3.47
N LYS A 176 9.08 -10.88 -2.89
CA LYS A 176 8.87 -12.26 -3.33
C LYS A 176 7.40 -12.65 -3.30
N THR A 177 6.74 -12.42 -2.17
CA THR A 177 5.32 -12.76 -1.99
C THR A 177 4.41 -12.04 -2.98
N SER A 178 4.64 -10.74 -3.24
CA SER A 178 3.75 -9.97 -4.13
C SER A 178 3.95 -10.25 -5.62
N ASN A 179 5.14 -10.69 -6.04
CA ASN A 179 5.50 -10.77 -7.47
C ASN A 179 5.97 -12.16 -7.89
N GLU A 180 5.59 -13.22 -7.16
CA GLU A 180 6.08 -14.59 -7.37
C GLU A 180 6.01 -15.05 -8.84
N ARG A 181 4.92 -14.72 -9.53
CA ARG A 181 4.72 -15.05 -10.96
C ARG A 181 5.84 -14.47 -11.84
N PHE A 182 6.15 -13.19 -11.67
CA PHE A 182 7.17 -12.50 -12.48
C PHE A 182 8.60 -12.94 -12.16
N LEU A 183 8.85 -13.46 -10.96
CA LEU A 183 10.20 -13.88 -10.56
C LEU A 183 10.71 -15.08 -11.35
N GLN A 184 9.80 -15.92 -11.85
CA GLN A 184 10.15 -17.08 -12.69
C GLN A 184 10.32 -16.68 -14.16
N GLU A 185 9.55 -15.69 -14.63
CA GLU A 185 9.55 -15.23 -16.02
C GLU A 185 10.74 -14.31 -16.33
N ILE A 186 11.10 -13.42 -15.40
CA ILE A 186 12.18 -12.45 -15.58
C ILE A 186 13.52 -13.15 -15.39
N LYS A 187 14.39 -13.08 -16.40
CA LYS A 187 15.73 -13.70 -16.37
C LYS A 187 16.83 -12.67 -16.21
N THR A 188 17.90 -13.00 -15.50
CA THR A 188 19.09 -12.14 -15.37
C THR A 188 19.77 -11.95 -16.72
N GLN A 189 20.26 -10.74 -17.01
CA GLN A 189 20.98 -10.43 -18.26
C GLN A 189 22.49 -10.25 -18.07
N LYS A 190 22.98 -10.53 -16.85
CA LYS A 190 24.39 -10.45 -16.48
C LYS A 190 24.67 -11.52 -15.44
N LYS A 191 25.93 -11.92 -15.37
CA LYS A 191 26.47 -12.67 -14.24
C LYS A 191 26.62 -11.73 -13.03
N TYR A 192 26.16 -12.19 -11.87
CA TYR A 192 26.30 -11.48 -10.59
C TYR A 192 27.08 -12.34 -9.61
N THR A 193 28.18 -11.81 -9.07
CA THR A 193 29.04 -12.49 -8.10
C THR A 193 28.73 -12.01 -6.68
N TRP A 194 28.35 -12.93 -5.79
CA TRP A 194 27.99 -12.62 -4.40
C TRP A 194 29.17 -12.78 -3.43
N GLY A 195 30.20 -13.50 -3.86
CA GLY A 195 31.42 -13.74 -3.10
C GLY A 195 32.44 -14.49 -3.95
N LYS A 196 33.46 -15.08 -3.32
CA LYS A 196 34.55 -15.76 -4.03
C LYS A 196 34.12 -17.04 -4.76
N ARG A 197 33.08 -17.72 -4.28
CA ARG A 197 32.65 -19.05 -4.76
C ARG A 197 31.25 -19.07 -5.35
N GLU A 198 30.50 -17.98 -5.22
CA GLU A 198 29.07 -17.95 -5.58
C GLU A 198 28.79 -16.86 -6.59
N SER A 199 28.16 -17.29 -7.67
CA SER A 199 27.65 -16.42 -8.71
C SER A 199 26.30 -16.93 -9.22
N THR A 200 25.45 -15.99 -9.58
CA THR A 200 24.28 -16.26 -10.41
C THR A 200 24.67 -15.94 -11.84
N GLU A 201 24.65 -16.94 -12.72
CA GLU A 201 24.98 -16.77 -14.13
C GLU A 201 23.87 -16.00 -14.88
N GLU A 202 24.18 -15.58 -16.10
CA GLU A 202 23.19 -14.98 -17.01
C GLU A 202 22.11 -16.00 -17.41
N GLY A 203 20.87 -15.53 -17.59
CA GLY A 203 19.74 -16.32 -18.02
C GLY A 203 19.00 -17.07 -16.90
N ARG A 204 19.42 -16.92 -15.64
CA ARG A 204 18.74 -17.50 -14.47
C ARG A 204 17.52 -16.67 -14.07
N PRO A 205 16.46 -17.27 -13.51
CA PRO A 205 15.28 -16.54 -13.05
C PRO A 205 15.63 -15.54 -11.94
N LEU A 206 14.96 -14.39 -11.92
CA LEU A 206 15.15 -13.34 -10.92
C LEU A 206 14.84 -13.84 -9.51
N GLY A 207 13.96 -14.85 -9.39
CA GLY A 207 13.69 -15.54 -8.14
C GLY A 207 14.95 -16.07 -7.44
N GLU A 208 15.94 -16.58 -8.18
CA GLU A 208 17.19 -17.08 -7.59
C GLU A 208 18.03 -15.97 -6.96
N VAL A 209 18.02 -14.77 -7.56
CA VAL A 209 18.68 -13.59 -6.98
C VAL A 209 18.01 -13.20 -5.66
N VAL A 210 16.67 -13.22 -5.63
CA VAL A 210 15.89 -12.91 -4.43
C VAL A 210 16.15 -13.96 -3.34
N GLU A 211 16.16 -15.25 -3.69
CA GLU A 211 16.44 -16.35 -2.76
C GLU A 211 17.86 -16.30 -2.21
N GLN A 212 18.85 -15.98 -3.04
CA GLN A 212 20.22 -15.78 -2.61
C GLN A 212 20.34 -14.65 -1.58
N GLY A 213 19.66 -13.51 -1.82
CA GLY A 213 19.61 -12.40 -0.87
C GLY A 213 18.89 -12.72 0.43
N LEU A 214 17.89 -13.62 0.39
CA LEU A 214 17.18 -14.10 1.58
C LEU A 214 18.00 -15.14 2.37
N ALA A 215 18.73 -16.02 1.68
CA ALA A 215 19.60 -17.02 2.30
C ALA A 215 20.83 -16.36 2.96
N ARG A 216 21.33 -15.27 2.37
CA ARG A 216 22.50 -14.53 2.86
C ARG A 216 22.17 -13.06 3.09
N VAL A 217 21.73 -12.76 4.30
CA VAL A 217 21.31 -11.43 4.74
C VAL A 217 22.37 -10.36 4.46
N ARG A 218 23.68 -10.66 4.59
CA ARG A 218 24.77 -9.72 4.28
C ARG A 218 24.78 -9.24 2.82
N SER A 219 24.36 -10.08 1.88
CA SER A 219 24.28 -9.76 0.45
C SER A 219 22.89 -9.27 0.03
N ALA A 220 21.95 -9.12 0.97
CA ALA A 220 20.57 -8.73 0.67
C ALA A 220 20.50 -7.34 0.02
N SER A 221 21.30 -6.37 0.50
CA SER A 221 21.35 -5.01 -0.07
C SER A 221 21.80 -5.02 -1.52
N ASP A 222 22.83 -5.81 -1.83
CA ASP A 222 23.31 -6.00 -3.20
C ASP A 222 22.24 -6.68 -4.06
N ALA A 223 21.56 -7.71 -3.54
CA ALA A 223 20.48 -8.40 -4.23
C ALA A 223 19.31 -7.47 -4.57
N VAL A 224 18.92 -6.57 -3.67
CA VAL A 224 17.94 -5.50 -3.96
C VAL A 224 18.44 -4.62 -5.10
N GLY A 225 19.70 -4.20 -5.06
CA GLY A 225 20.32 -3.41 -6.14
C GLY A 225 20.32 -4.11 -7.50
N VAL A 226 20.55 -5.43 -7.52
CA VAL A 226 20.46 -6.26 -8.73
C VAL A 226 19.02 -6.31 -9.24
N VAL A 227 18.05 -6.61 -8.38
CA VAL A 227 16.62 -6.65 -8.73
C VAL A 227 16.18 -5.33 -9.36
N LEU A 228 16.48 -4.20 -8.71
CA LEU A 228 16.12 -2.88 -9.24
C LEU A 228 16.75 -2.59 -10.61
N ARG A 229 18.01 -3.00 -10.80
CA ARG A 229 18.74 -2.79 -12.06
C ARG A 229 18.16 -3.63 -13.19
N GLU A 230 17.84 -4.89 -12.92
CA GLU A 230 17.27 -5.80 -13.92
C GLU A 230 15.84 -5.39 -14.30
N LEU A 231 15.01 -5.02 -13.31
CA LEU A 231 13.66 -4.50 -13.56
C LEU A 231 13.69 -3.24 -14.44
N LYS A 232 14.58 -2.29 -14.14
CA LYS A 232 14.76 -1.08 -14.96
C LYS A 232 15.24 -1.40 -16.38
N ARG A 233 16.12 -2.37 -16.55
CA ARG A 233 16.67 -2.74 -17.87
C ARG A 233 15.63 -3.45 -18.73
N GLN A 234 14.76 -4.24 -18.12
CA GLN A 234 13.76 -5.04 -18.83
C GLN A 234 12.42 -4.36 -19.03
N SER A 235 12.08 -3.36 -18.22
CA SER A 235 10.81 -2.62 -18.37
C SER A 235 10.66 -1.99 -19.76
N HIS A 236 11.77 -1.57 -20.39
CA HIS A 236 11.76 -1.00 -21.75
C HIS A 236 11.40 -2.01 -22.85
N ARG A 237 11.49 -3.32 -22.61
CA ARG A 237 11.20 -4.36 -23.60
C ARG A 237 9.71 -4.70 -23.71
N GLY A 238 8.88 -4.14 -22.84
CA GLY A 238 7.43 -4.38 -22.82
C GLY A 238 7.02 -5.77 -22.29
N SER A 239 7.96 -6.55 -21.75
CA SER A 239 7.68 -7.91 -21.23
C SER A 239 6.75 -7.90 -20.00
N PHE A 240 6.75 -6.81 -19.22
CA PHE A 240 5.87 -6.61 -18.08
C PHE A 240 5.63 -5.11 -17.86
N ARG A 241 4.51 -4.78 -17.21
CA ARG A 241 4.21 -3.42 -16.76
C ARG A 241 4.74 -3.22 -15.34
N LEU A 242 5.43 -2.12 -15.09
CA LEU A 242 6.06 -1.84 -13.80
C LEU A 242 5.36 -0.67 -13.09
N LEU A 243 4.89 -0.90 -11.86
CA LEU A 243 4.47 0.14 -10.94
C LEU A 243 5.54 0.32 -9.84
N VAL A 244 6.01 1.54 -9.64
CA VAL A 244 6.88 1.89 -8.50
C VAL A 244 6.07 2.74 -7.52
N ALA A 245 5.68 2.15 -6.39
CA ALA A 245 4.91 2.79 -5.33
C ALA A 245 5.82 3.03 -4.12
N VAL A 246 6.05 4.31 -3.76
CA VAL A 246 6.92 4.68 -2.64
C VAL A 246 6.15 5.62 -1.71
N ASP A 247 5.90 5.18 -0.48
CA ASP A 247 5.41 6.06 0.57
C ASP A 247 6.58 6.78 1.27
N GLY A 248 6.38 8.04 1.63
CA GLY A 248 7.40 8.87 2.28
C GLY A 248 8.58 9.22 1.39
N VAL A 249 8.35 9.48 0.10
CA VAL A 249 9.42 9.73 -0.89
C VAL A 249 10.38 10.87 -0.50
N ASN A 250 9.91 11.83 0.28
CA ASN A 250 10.70 12.92 0.84
C ASN A 250 11.87 12.45 1.72
N ALA A 251 11.81 11.23 2.29
CA ALA A 251 12.90 10.64 3.04
C ALA A 251 14.16 10.41 2.19
N LEU A 252 14.01 10.18 0.89
CA LEU A 252 15.12 9.86 -0.03
C LEU A 252 16.02 11.06 -0.32
N TRP A 253 15.51 12.28 -0.18
CA TRP A 253 16.25 13.54 -0.38
C TRP A 253 16.37 14.37 0.90
N GLY A 254 16.00 13.77 2.04
CA GLY A 254 16.11 14.38 3.35
C GLY A 254 17.46 14.13 4.02
N ARG A 255 17.58 14.60 5.25
CA ARG A 255 18.73 14.27 6.11
C ARG A 255 18.51 12.89 6.74
N THR A 256 19.60 12.13 6.89
CA THR A 256 19.60 10.88 7.64
C THR A 256 19.97 11.11 9.10
N THR A 257 19.42 10.29 10.00
CA THR A 257 19.83 10.25 11.41
C THR A 257 20.91 9.19 11.68
N LEU A 258 21.31 8.45 10.64
CA LEU A 258 22.32 7.41 10.75
C LEU A 258 23.70 8.02 10.98
N ARG A 259 24.51 7.29 11.73
CA ARG A 259 25.90 7.66 12.03
C ARG A 259 26.80 6.49 11.69
N LYS A 260 28.01 6.80 11.26
CA LYS A 260 29.09 5.82 11.10
C LYS A 260 29.61 5.40 12.48
N GLU A 261 30.47 4.38 12.51
CA GLU A 261 31.07 3.87 13.76
C GLU A 261 31.85 4.96 14.53
N ASP A 262 32.47 5.89 13.80
CA ASP A 262 33.16 7.07 14.34
C ASP A 262 32.23 8.19 14.83
N LYS A 263 30.91 7.95 14.82
CA LYS A 263 29.83 8.91 15.17
C LYS A 263 29.70 10.09 14.21
N SER A 264 30.43 10.12 13.10
CA SER A 264 30.23 11.10 12.04
C SER A 264 28.89 10.86 11.32
N PRO A 265 28.26 11.92 10.79
CA PRO A 265 27.06 11.76 9.98
C PRO A 265 27.38 10.97 8.70
N VAL A 266 26.40 10.19 8.25
CA VAL A 266 26.41 9.52 6.94
C VAL A 266 26.17 10.54 5.83
#